data_AF-A0A9W3DCC9-F1
#
_entry.id   AF-A0A9W3DCC9-F1
#
_cell.length_a   1.000
_cell.length_b   1.000
_cell.length_c   1.000
_cell.angle_alpha   90.00
_cell.angle_beta   90.00
_cell.angle_gamma   90.00
#
_symmetry.space_group_name_H-M   'P 1'
#
loop_
_entity.id
_entity.type
_entity.pdbx_description
1 polymer ?
#
loop_
_entity_poly.entity_id
_entity_poly.type
_entity_poly.pdbx_seq_one_letter_code
_entity_poly.pdbx_strand_id
1 'polypeptide(L)'
;MTCCEKLRVIPTNINLASLKRVNMSGCSRLRTFPDFSSNMELLDVHNTMIEDVPSTIAEGWLRSCELNIGSTRLKRLTHVPEYVRRLDLSNSDIKKIPDCVIGLSELQILSIKNCRKLVLVQGLPPSLLFLHADDCVSLKSVCFSYCKPNVALDDWKCAKSEDELMRKFTFYNCYSLEEEARRVIIQGWENMSVGLPGKEVPSEFTHKAKGNSITISICDWTFSASSRFKACLLFSPPAKWFPHTINIVCRLRSKGVLINEILFYPNKRPWYNSTKIPSQLLTDHLFIFDENLFGFGGGRGLEVDSDIQFEFICKYQNSKIIECGVQILGEEGESSSSSSEWKEQSDGAVEASKDENLVKTSKHTGWRRGLKKLVLMKKKNKNKTE
;
A
#
# COMPACT_ATOMS: atom_id res chain seq x y z
N MET A 1 -21.52 -20.16 -1.76
CA MET A 1 -22.70 -20.14 -0.89
C MET A 1 -22.72 -18.80 -0.17
N THR A 2 -23.23 -17.74 -0.79
CA THR A 2 -23.23 -16.39 -0.19
C THR A 2 -24.55 -16.12 0.52
N CYS A 3 -24.55 -15.18 1.47
CA CYS A 3 -25.75 -14.69 2.15
C CYS A 3 -26.65 -15.78 2.76
N CYS A 4 -26.07 -16.90 3.21
CA CYS A 4 -26.83 -18.00 3.81
C CYS A 4 -27.13 -17.66 5.28
N GLU A 5 -28.19 -16.89 5.53
CA GLU A 5 -28.51 -16.33 6.84
C GLU A 5 -28.79 -17.37 7.95
N LYS A 6 -29.10 -18.62 7.58
CA LYS A 6 -29.32 -19.71 8.55
C LYS A 6 -28.06 -20.54 8.82
N LEU A 7 -27.01 -20.42 8.00
CA LEU A 7 -25.80 -21.22 8.14
C LEU A 7 -25.01 -20.75 9.37
N ARG A 8 -24.81 -21.66 10.34
CA ARG A 8 -24.11 -21.35 11.60
C ARG A 8 -22.75 -22.00 11.72
N VAL A 9 -22.62 -23.21 11.21
CA VAL A 9 -21.47 -24.08 11.36
C VAL A 9 -21.24 -24.75 10.02
N ILE A 10 -19.97 -24.96 9.71
CA ILE A 10 -19.52 -25.82 8.63
C ILE A 10 -18.68 -26.93 9.24
N PRO A 11 -18.72 -28.15 8.67
CA PRO A 11 -17.82 -29.21 9.11
C PRO A 11 -16.36 -28.76 9.06
N THR A 12 -15.58 -29.15 10.05
CA THR A 12 -14.12 -28.98 10.05
C THR A 12 -13.47 -30.09 9.22
N ASN A 13 -12.25 -29.86 8.70
CA ASN A 13 -11.47 -30.83 7.92
C ASN A 13 -12.13 -31.28 6.61
N ILE A 14 -12.73 -30.34 5.88
CA ILE A 14 -13.29 -30.63 4.56
C ILE A 14 -12.14 -30.77 3.55
N ASN A 15 -11.72 -32.01 3.31
CA ASN A 15 -10.67 -32.34 2.35
C ASN A 15 -11.23 -32.41 0.92
N LEU A 16 -11.38 -31.24 0.30
CA LEU A 16 -11.74 -31.12 -1.11
C LEU A 16 -10.52 -30.68 -1.93
N ALA A 17 -9.71 -31.65 -2.34
CA ALA A 17 -8.41 -31.42 -2.98
C ALA A 17 -8.44 -30.53 -4.24
N SER A 18 -9.57 -30.47 -4.94
CA SER A 18 -9.78 -29.63 -6.14
C SER A 18 -10.41 -28.27 -5.85
N LEU A 19 -10.86 -28.03 -4.62
CA LEU A 19 -11.54 -26.79 -4.25
C LEU A 19 -10.53 -25.66 -4.06
N LYS A 20 -10.63 -24.65 -4.92
CA LYS A 20 -9.70 -23.52 -4.96
C LYS A 20 -10.32 -22.20 -4.52
N ARG A 21 -11.65 -22.07 -4.63
CA ARG A 21 -12.35 -20.81 -4.40
C ARG A 21 -13.61 -21.06 -3.60
N VAL A 22 -13.72 -20.39 -2.46
CA VAL A 22 -14.88 -20.49 -1.60
C VAL A 22 -15.36 -19.09 -1.25
N ASN A 23 -16.64 -18.84 -1.51
CA ASN A 23 -17.31 -17.62 -1.09
C ASN A 23 -18.49 -17.95 -0.17
N MET A 24 -18.36 -17.50 1.08
CA MET A 24 -19.34 -17.52 2.17
C MET A 24 -19.61 -16.11 2.74
N SER A 25 -19.31 -15.07 1.97
CA SER A 25 -19.61 -13.70 2.35
C SER A 25 -21.10 -13.52 2.69
N GLY A 26 -21.36 -12.75 3.73
CA GLY A 26 -22.72 -12.43 4.18
C GLY A 26 -23.46 -13.59 4.88
N CYS A 27 -22.80 -14.73 5.14
CA CYS A 27 -23.32 -15.77 6.02
C CYS A 27 -23.28 -15.30 7.48
N SER A 28 -24.19 -14.40 7.83
CA SER A 28 -24.18 -13.56 9.03
C SER A 28 -24.29 -14.31 10.36
N ARG A 29 -24.56 -15.61 10.35
CA ARG A 29 -24.59 -16.47 11.54
C ARG A 29 -23.45 -17.49 11.60
N LEU A 30 -22.60 -17.56 10.57
CA LEU A 30 -21.49 -18.49 10.47
C LEU A 30 -20.43 -18.14 11.52
N ARG A 31 -20.15 -19.06 12.45
CA ARG A 31 -19.19 -18.87 13.54
C ARG A 31 -17.91 -19.69 13.37
N THR A 32 -18.00 -20.79 12.63
CA THR A 32 -16.87 -21.71 12.42
C THR A 32 -16.04 -21.26 11.24
N PHE A 33 -14.72 -21.19 11.43
CA PHE A 33 -13.80 -20.90 10.33
C PHE A 33 -13.73 -22.09 9.37
N PRO A 34 -13.80 -21.85 8.04
CA PRO A 34 -13.63 -22.90 7.04
C PRO A 34 -12.20 -23.42 6.99
N ASP A 35 -11.98 -24.62 7.51
CA ASP A 35 -10.72 -25.34 7.34
C ASP A 35 -10.79 -26.22 6.08
N PHE A 36 -10.30 -25.65 4.97
CA PHE A 36 -10.21 -26.30 3.67
C PHE A 36 -8.75 -26.61 3.30
N SER A 37 -8.57 -27.69 2.53
CA SER A 37 -7.26 -28.22 2.12
C SER A 37 -6.30 -27.22 1.44
N SER A 38 -5.06 -27.66 1.26
CA SER A 38 -3.84 -26.89 1.01
C SER A 38 -3.70 -26.10 -0.33
N ASN A 39 -4.75 -26.03 -1.14
CA ASN A 39 -4.71 -25.46 -2.50
C ASN A 39 -5.67 -24.27 -2.71
N MET A 40 -6.01 -23.54 -1.65
CA MET A 40 -6.93 -22.40 -1.74
C MET A 40 -6.30 -21.22 -2.51
N GLU A 41 -7.03 -20.70 -3.49
CA GLU A 41 -6.72 -19.46 -4.22
C GLU A 41 -7.54 -18.27 -3.73
N LEU A 42 -8.79 -18.51 -3.26
CA LEU A 42 -9.67 -17.48 -2.72
C LEU A 42 -10.55 -18.04 -1.60
N LEU A 43 -10.51 -17.41 -0.44
CA LEU A 43 -11.48 -17.62 0.64
C LEU A 43 -12.13 -16.29 1.03
N ASP A 44 -13.44 -16.19 0.84
CA ASP A 44 -14.23 -15.03 1.25
C ASP A 44 -15.24 -15.44 2.33
N VAL A 45 -15.05 -14.91 3.52
CA VAL A 45 -15.88 -15.08 4.72
C VAL A 45 -16.23 -13.71 5.33
N HIS A 46 -16.29 -12.65 4.51
CA HIS A 46 -16.72 -11.32 4.96
C HIS A 46 -18.07 -11.34 5.66
N ASN A 47 -18.25 -10.43 6.62
CA ASN A 47 -19.53 -10.19 7.28
C ASN A 47 -20.11 -11.47 7.93
N THR A 48 -19.25 -12.32 8.49
CA THR A 48 -19.62 -13.52 9.26
C THR A 48 -19.44 -13.26 10.77
N MET A 49 -19.81 -14.22 11.62
CA MET A 49 -19.60 -14.17 13.08
C MET A 49 -18.31 -14.90 13.50
N ILE A 50 -17.38 -15.10 12.57
CA ILE A 50 -16.06 -15.66 12.84
C ILE A 50 -15.27 -14.64 13.66
N GLU A 51 -14.77 -15.06 14.83
CA GLU A 51 -14.03 -14.19 15.75
C GLU A 51 -12.50 -14.38 15.66
N ASP A 52 -12.05 -15.51 15.12
CA ASP A 52 -10.65 -15.93 15.13
C ASP A 52 -10.28 -16.75 13.89
N VAL A 53 -9.00 -16.73 13.54
CA VAL A 53 -8.43 -17.50 12.44
C VAL A 53 -7.57 -18.63 13.02
N PRO A 54 -7.91 -19.91 12.75
CA PRO A 54 -7.20 -21.03 13.34
C PRO A 54 -5.76 -21.10 12.82
N SER A 55 -4.84 -21.60 13.64
CA SER A 55 -3.43 -21.74 13.25
C SER A 55 -3.19 -22.74 12.13
N THR A 56 -4.12 -23.69 11.92
CA THR A 56 -4.02 -24.76 10.91
C THR A 56 -3.91 -24.24 9.49
N ILE A 57 -4.38 -23.03 9.20
CA ILE A 57 -4.32 -22.46 7.85
C ILE A 57 -2.99 -21.80 7.50
N ALA A 58 -2.16 -21.46 8.51
CA ALA A 58 -0.94 -20.68 8.30
C ALA A 58 0.04 -21.36 7.34
N GLU A 59 0.17 -22.68 7.45
CA GLU A 59 1.08 -23.51 6.66
C GLU A 59 0.36 -24.24 5.50
N GLY A 60 -0.97 -24.22 5.51
CA GLY A 60 -1.76 -25.03 4.58
C GLY A 60 -1.70 -24.51 3.16
N TRP A 61 -1.65 -23.19 2.93
CA TRP A 61 -1.91 -22.64 1.60
C TRP A 61 -0.61 -22.48 0.80
N LEU A 62 -0.44 -23.33 -0.22
CA LEU A 62 0.81 -23.43 -0.99
C LEU A 62 0.88 -22.52 -2.22
N ARG A 63 -0.10 -21.63 -2.42
CA ARG A 63 -0.21 -20.78 -3.63
C ARG A 63 -0.65 -19.36 -3.27
N SER A 64 -0.42 -18.43 -4.21
CA SER A 64 -0.94 -17.06 -4.15
C SER A 64 -2.42 -17.08 -3.80
N CYS A 65 -2.76 -16.53 -2.64
CA CYS A 65 -4.12 -16.59 -2.11
C CYS A 65 -4.70 -15.20 -1.82
N GLU A 66 -6.02 -15.12 -1.95
CA GLU A 66 -6.85 -14.02 -1.50
C GLU A 66 -7.69 -14.46 -0.28
N LEU A 67 -7.52 -13.75 0.83
CA LEU A 67 -8.27 -13.96 2.07
C LEU A 67 -9.10 -12.73 2.40
N ASN A 68 -10.42 -12.88 2.36
CA ASN A 68 -11.35 -11.82 2.70
C ASN A 68 -12.11 -12.22 3.97
N ILE A 69 -11.82 -11.56 5.10
CA ILE A 69 -12.31 -11.95 6.43
C ILE A 69 -12.90 -10.78 7.21
N GLY A 70 -12.90 -9.57 6.64
CA GLY A 70 -13.36 -8.39 7.34
C GLY A 70 -14.76 -8.51 7.93
N SER A 71 -14.87 -8.27 9.22
CA SER A 71 -16.11 -8.36 10.00
C SER A 71 -15.96 -7.63 11.33
N THR A 72 -17.06 -7.06 11.84
CA THR A 72 -17.11 -6.41 13.15
C THR A 72 -16.91 -7.39 14.31
N ARG A 73 -16.99 -8.70 14.05
CA ARG A 73 -16.79 -9.76 15.05
C ARG A 73 -15.37 -10.29 15.11
N LEU A 74 -14.52 -9.97 14.14
CA LEU A 74 -13.13 -10.43 14.12
C LEU A 74 -12.37 -9.79 15.31
N LYS A 75 -12.00 -10.61 16.29
CA LYS A 75 -11.31 -10.17 17.51
C LYS A 75 -9.81 -10.42 17.43
N ARG A 76 -9.42 -11.55 16.80
CA ARG A 76 -8.03 -11.99 16.75
C ARG A 76 -7.65 -12.39 15.33
N LEU A 77 -6.53 -11.83 14.89
CA LEU A 77 -5.86 -12.18 13.64
C LEU A 77 -4.40 -12.46 14.03
N THR A 78 -4.09 -13.71 14.36
CA THR A 78 -2.74 -14.13 14.77
C THR A 78 -2.08 -15.06 13.76
N HIS A 79 -2.87 -15.76 12.94
CA HIS A 79 -2.39 -16.74 11.98
C HIS A 79 -2.99 -16.45 10.61
N VAL A 80 -2.29 -15.62 9.83
CA VAL A 80 -2.60 -15.39 8.42
C VAL A 80 -1.66 -16.25 7.57
N PRO A 81 -2.16 -16.91 6.51
CA PRO A 81 -1.31 -17.70 5.62
C PRO A 81 -0.15 -16.88 5.04
N GLU A 82 1.06 -17.44 5.08
CA GLU A 82 2.31 -16.74 4.71
C GLU A 82 2.30 -16.24 3.25
N TYR A 83 1.75 -17.05 2.33
CA TYR A 83 1.69 -16.76 0.89
C TYR A 83 0.46 -15.94 0.45
N VAL A 84 -0.26 -15.32 1.40
CA VAL A 84 -1.40 -14.48 1.06
C VAL A 84 -0.91 -13.23 0.31
N ARG A 85 -1.44 -12.99 -0.89
CA ARG A 85 -1.11 -11.79 -1.68
C ARG A 85 -2.14 -10.69 -1.53
N ARG A 86 -3.36 -11.06 -1.15
CA ARG A 86 -4.49 -10.14 -0.97
C ARG A 86 -5.21 -10.42 0.33
N LEU A 87 -5.32 -9.42 1.19
CA LEU A 87 -5.99 -9.51 2.47
C LEU A 87 -7.04 -8.40 2.57
N ASP A 88 -8.31 -8.79 2.75
CA ASP A 88 -9.41 -7.85 2.99
C ASP A 88 -9.95 -7.99 4.43
N LEU A 89 -9.66 -6.97 5.24
CA LEU A 89 -10.13 -6.76 6.60
C LEU A 89 -11.22 -5.67 6.70
N SER A 90 -11.80 -5.24 5.57
CA SER A 90 -12.79 -4.16 5.55
C SER A 90 -14.00 -4.43 6.43
N ASN A 91 -14.57 -3.39 7.02
CA ASN A 91 -15.70 -3.45 7.96
C ASN A 91 -15.36 -4.14 9.28
N SER A 92 -14.08 -4.19 9.66
CA SER A 92 -13.64 -4.72 10.95
C SER A 92 -13.55 -3.63 12.02
N ASP A 93 -13.73 -4.04 13.28
CA ASP A 93 -13.63 -3.17 14.45
C ASP A 93 -12.18 -3.03 14.97
N ILE A 94 -11.20 -3.24 14.07
CA ILE A 94 -9.77 -3.14 14.40
C ILE A 94 -9.39 -1.70 14.75
N LYS A 95 -8.54 -1.55 15.78
CA LYS A 95 -8.00 -0.24 16.20
C LYS A 95 -6.66 0.10 15.56
N LYS A 96 -5.87 -0.95 15.29
CA LYS A 96 -4.58 -0.93 14.57
C LYS A 96 -4.53 -2.12 13.63
N ILE A 97 -3.65 -2.06 12.64
CA ILE A 97 -3.33 -3.23 11.82
C ILE A 97 -2.69 -4.30 12.73
N PRO A 98 -3.12 -5.57 12.66
CA PRO A 98 -2.51 -6.65 13.45
C PRO A 98 -1.04 -6.88 13.07
N ASP A 99 -0.18 -7.09 14.06
CA ASP A 99 1.28 -7.17 13.86
C ASP A 99 1.68 -8.33 12.92
N CYS A 100 0.88 -9.41 12.85
CA CYS A 100 1.11 -10.53 11.92
C CYS A 100 1.01 -10.10 10.45
N VAL A 101 0.24 -9.05 10.13
CA VAL A 101 0.10 -8.53 8.75
C VAL A 101 1.37 -7.81 8.31
N ILE A 102 2.10 -7.21 9.25
CA ILE A 102 3.37 -6.51 8.99
C ILE A 102 4.44 -7.51 8.50
N GLY A 103 4.41 -8.74 9.02
CA GLY A 103 5.35 -9.81 8.67
C GLY A 103 5.06 -10.56 7.37
N LEU A 104 3.97 -10.24 6.65
CA LEU A 104 3.60 -10.94 5.42
C LEU A 104 4.45 -10.47 4.24
N SER A 105 5.50 -11.22 3.90
CA SER A 105 6.44 -10.86 2.84
C SER A 105 5.85 -10.89 1.44
N GLU A 106 4.75 -11.61 1.22
CA GLU A 106 4.10 -11.73 -0.10
C GLU A 106 2.86 -10.84 -0.27
N LEU A 107 2.46 -10.08 0.77
CA LEU A 107 1.22 -9.30 0.74
C LEU A 107 1.33 -8.08 -0.17
N GLN A 108 0.63 -8.12 -1.30
CA GLN A 108 0.61 -7.04 -2.29
C GLN A 108 -0.58 -6.08 -2.12
N ILE A 109 -1.72 -6.57 -1.65
CA ILE A 109 -2.95 -5.78 -1.49
C ILE A 109 -3.51 -5.94 -0.08
N LEU A 110 -3.69 -4.82 0.62
CA LEU A 110 -4.37 -4.76 1.91
C LEU A 110 -5.57 -3.84 1.81
N SER A 111 -6.74 -4.36 2.14
CA SER A 111 -7.98 -3.59 2.24
C SER A 111 -8.45 -3.56 3.69
N ILE A 112 -8.62 -2.35 4.22
CA ILE A 112 -9.09 -2.03 5.57
C ILE A 112 -10.21 -0.98 5.47
N LYS A 113 -11.03 -1.03 4.42
CA LYS A 113 -12.09 -0.03 4.18
C LYS A 113 -13.17 -0.07 5.26
N ASN A 114 -13.75 1.08 5.58
CA ASN A 114 -14.83 1.22 6.55
C ASN A 114 -14.51 0.60 7.92
N CYS A 115 -13.22 0.57 8.32
CA CYS A 115 -12.78 0.19 9.65
C CYS A 115 -12.93 1.39 10.59
N ARG A 116 -14.16 1.64 11.06
CA ARG A 116 -14.53 2.88 11.77
C ARG A 116 -13.85 3.08 13.13
N LYS A 117 -13.22 2.05 13.70
CA LYS A 117 -12.46 2.12 14.96
C LYS A 117 -10.96 2.21 14.76
N LEU A 118 -10.48 2.16 13.51
CA LEU A 118 -9.06 2.26 13.19
C LEU A 118 -8.58 3.68 13.48
N VAL A 119 -7.58 3.84 14.35
CA VAL A 119 -7.04 5.15 14.75
C VAL A 119 -5.64 5.37 14.17
N LEU A 120 -4.88 4.29 14.00
CA LEU A 120 -3.49 4.31 13.57
C LEU A 120 -3.23 3.22 12.54
N VAL A 121 -2.60 3.59 11.43
CA VAL A 121 -1.98 2.66 10.50
C VAL A 121 -0.47 2.65 10.78
N GLN A 122 0.00 1.62 11.47
CA GLN A 122 1.42 1.45 11.80
C GLN A 122 1.95 0.15 11.20
N GLY A 123 3.13 0.21 10.60
CA GLY A 123 3.82 -0.94 10.02
C GLY A 123 3.05 -1.51 8.82
N LEU A 124 3.64 -1.40 7.63
CA LEU A 124 3.11 -2.02 6.43
C LEU A 124 4.12 -3.03 5.90
N PRO A 125 3.67 -4.16 5.34
CA PRO A 125 4.58 -5.13 4.76
C PRO A 125 5.36 -4.49 3.60
N PRO A 126 6.68 -4.76 3.47
CA PRO A 126 7.53 -4.16 2.43
C PRO A 126 7.09 -4.45 0.99
N SER A 127 6.36 -5.54 0.78
CA SER A 127 5.82 -5.97 -0.52
C SER A 127 4.49 -5.31 -0.88
N LEU A 128 3.92 -4.51 0.01
CA LEU A 128 2.62 -3.89 -0.22
C LEU A 128 2.67 -2.91 -1.38
N LEU A 129 1.83 -3.16 -2.37
CA LEU A 129 1.65 -2.29 -3.55
C LEU A 129 0.38 -1.46 -3.41
N PHE A 130 -0.69 -2.03 -2.84
CA PHE A 130 -2.01 -1.40 -2.76
C PHE A 130 -2.52 -1.36 -1.32
N LEU A 131 -2.83 -0.17 -0.83
CA LEU A 131 -3.51 0.04 0.46
C LEU A 131 -4.86 0.72 0.24
N HIS A 132 -5.90 0.08 0.73
CA HIS A 132 -7.27 0.55 0.64
C HIS A 132 -7.84 0.83 2.03
N ALA A 133 -7.71 2.08 2.50
CA ALA A 133 -8.13 2.53 3.83
C ALA A 133 -9.28 3.54 3.78
N ASP A 134 -10.14 3.45 2.77
CA ASP A 134 -11.28 4.34 2.58
C ASP A 134 -12.30 4.24 3.73
N ASP A 135 -13.03 5.33 3.99
CA ASP A 135 -14.11 5.42 4.99
C ASP A 135 -13.68 5.07 6.43
N CYS A 136 -12.39 5.12 6.74
CA CYS A 136 -11.86 4.98 8.10
C CYS A 136 -11.99 6.30 8.85
N VAL A 137 -13.21 6.65 9.24
CA VAL A 137 -13.54 7.97 9.81
C VAL A 137 -12.81 8.33 11.11
N SER A 138 -12.29 7.34 11.86
CA SER A 138 -11.54 7.56 13.10
C SER A 138 -10.02 7.55 12.90
N LEU A 139 -9.54 7.35 11.66
CA LEU A 139 -8.12 7.27 11.36
C LEU A 139 -7.49 8.65 11.53
N LYS A 140 -6.56 8.77 12.48
CA LYS A 140 -5.89 10.02 12.83
C LYS A 140 -4.47 10.09 12.32
N SER A 141 -3.73 9.00 12.50
CA SER A 141 -2.28 8.97 12.30
C SER A 141 -1.85 7.79 11.45
N VAL A 142 -0.69 7.95 10.81
CA VAL A 142 0.00 6.88 10.08
C VAL A 142 1.47 6.85 10.51
N CYS A 143 2.05 5.65 10.58
CA CYS A 143 3.44 5.44 11.00
C CYS A 143 4.03 4.26 10.22
N PHE A 144 4.48 4.51 9.00
CA PHE A 144 5.19 3.52 8.19
C PHE A 144 6.41 4.16 7.54
N SER A 145 7.54 3.44 7.54
CA SER A 145 8.83 3.88 7.02
C SER A 145 9.07 3.40 5.60
N TYR A 146 9.99 4.08 4.90
CA TYR A 146 10.49 3.72 3.58
C TYR A 146 11.05 2.29 3.57
N CYS A 147 10.52 1.44 2.69
CA CYS A 147 11.11 0.15 2.35
C CYS A 147 11.00 0.01 0.83
N LYS A 148 12.15 0.10 0.13
CA LYS A 148 12.19 -0.24 -1.30
C LYS A 148 11.67 -1.67 -1.45
N PRO A 149 10.68 -1.90 -2.32
CA PRO A 149 10.21 -3.25 -2.57
C PRO A 149 11.39 -4.08 -3.11
N ASN A 150 11.77 -5.14 -2.40
CA ASN A 150 12.71 -6.16 -2.89
C ASN A 150 12.03 -7.06 -3.92
N VAL A 151 11.38 -6.48 -4.92
CA VAL A 151 10.81 -7.27 -6.00
C VAL A 151 11.96 -7.64 -6.92
N ALA A 152 12.50 -8.84 -6.75
CA ALA A 152 13.26 -9.49 -7.81
C ALA A 152 12.34 -9.58 -9.03
N LEU A 153 12.77 -8.98 -10.14
CA LEU A 153 12.01 -8.76 -11.39
C LEU A 153 11.50 -10.05 -12.08
N ASP A 154 11.73 -11.23 -11.51
CA ASP A 154 11.66 -12.49 -12.25
C ASP A 154 10.41 -13.36 -11.95
N ASP A 155 9.61 -13.07 -10.91
CA ASP A 155 8.48 -13.93 -10.49
C ASP A 155 7.07 -13.34 -10.72
N TRP A 156 6.99 -12.37 -11.61
CA TRP A 156 5.79 -11.61 -11.96
C TRP A 156 4.90 -12.34 -13.00
N LYS A 157 4.30 -13.45 -12.62
CA LYS A 157 3.30 -14.14 -13.50
C LYS A 157 1.89 -13.53 -13.46
N CYS A 158 1.67 -12.44 -12.72
CA CYS A 158 0.34 -11.79 -12.68
C CYS A 158 0.28 -10.47 -13.42
N ALA A 159 1.42 -9.93 -13.79
CA ALA A 159 1.58 -8.69 -14.49
C ALA A 159 1.62 -8.67 -15.98
N LYS A 160 0.91 -7.74 -16.61
CA LYS A 160 0.93 -7.58 -18.06
C LYS A 160 1.58 -6.27 -18.51
N SER A 161 1.99 -5.37 -17.61
CA SER A 161 2.59 -4.08 -17.95
C SER A 161 3.42 -3.44 -16.83
N GLU A 162 4.37 -2.57 -17.20
CA GLU A 162 5.19 -1.72 -16.31
C GLU A 162 4.36 -0.71 -15.49
N ASP A 163 3.16 -0.34 -15.98
CA ASP A 163 2.13 0.48 -15.29
C ASP A 163 1.71 -0.05 -13.90
N GLU A 164 2.06 -1.31 -13.57
CA GLU A 164 1.64 -2.01 -12.37
C GLU A 164 2.69 -2.02 -11.24
N LEU A 165 3.82 -1.33 -11.43
CA LEU A 165 4.83 -1.09 -10.38
C LEU A 165 4.48 0.11 -9.47
N MET A 166 3.47 0.90 -9.84
CA MET A 166 3.00 2.04 -9.06
C MET A 166 2.33 1.59 -7.77
N ARG A 167 2.86 2.05 -6.62
CA ARG A 167 2.19 1.91 -5.34
C ARG A 167 0.97 2.81 -5.28
N LYS A 168 -0.07 2.36 -4.60
CA LYS A 168 -1.36 3.04 -4.64
C LYS A 168 -2.12 2.95 -3.35
N PHE A 169 -2.16 4.07 -2.65
CA PHE A 169 -2.77 4.16 -1.33
C PHE A 169 -4.01 5.05 -1.40
N THR A 170 -5.05 4.65 -0.69
CA THR A 170 -6.34 5.35 -0.72
C THR A 170 -6.86 5.50 0.69
N PHE A 171 -7.20 6.72 1.05
CA PHE A 171 -7.71 7.14 2.35
C PHE A 171 -8.99 7.97 2.17
N TYR A 172 -9.81 7.65 1.17
CA TYR A 172 -11.00 8.45 0.87
C TYR A 172 -11.88 8.57 2.10
N ASN A 173 -12.48 9.74 2.30
CA ASN A 173 -13.37 10.01 3.42
C ASN A 173 -12.76 9.83 4.84
N CYS A 174 -11.43 9.79 4.97
CA CYS A 174 -10.72 9.74 6.26
C CYS A 174 -10.51 11.14 6.85
N TYR A 175 -11.60 11.81 7.24
CA TYR A 175 -11.55 13.24 7.60
C TYR A 175 -10.80 13.56 8.90
N SER A 176 -10.61 12.56 9.78
CA SER A 176 -9.90 12.72 11.04
C SER A 176 -8.37 12.68 10.90
N LEU A 177 -7.83 12.49 9.69
CA LEU A 177 -6.39 12.50 9.45
C LEU A 177 -5.78 13.84 9.87
N GLU A 178 -4.85 13.76 10.81
CA GLU A 178 -4.09 14.89 11.34
C GLU A 178 -3.10 15.43 10.29
N GLU A 179 -2.69 16.69 10.43
CA GLU A 179 -1.81 17.32 9.44
C GLU A 179 -0.51 16.54 9.23
N GLU A 180 0.15 16.11 10.30
CA GLU A 180 1.40 15.35 10.20
C GLU A 180 1.20 14.03 9.46
N ALA A 181 0.07 13.35 9.69
CA ALA A 181 -0.27 12.13 8.98
C ALA A 181 -0.45 12.39 7.48
N ARG A 182 -1.10 13.51 7.11
CA ARG A 182 -1.24 13.92 5.71
C ARG A 182 0.11 14.20 5.09
N ARG A 183 1.01 14.91 5.80
CA ARG A 183 2.37 15.18 5.33
C ARG A 183 3.12 13.89 5.04
N VAL A 184 3.13 12.93 5.98
CA VAL A 184 3.74 11.61 5.79
C VAL A 184 3.16 10.87 4.57
N ILE A 185 1.85 10.96 4.35
CA ILE A 185 1.18 10.34 3.20
C ILE A 185 1.59 11.01 1.87
N ILE A 186 1.62 12.35 1.83
CA ILE A 186 1.92 13.17 0.64
C ILE A 186 3.40 13.07 0.26
N GLN A 187 4.29 13.13 1.25
CA GLN A 187 5.73 12.93 1.11
C GLN A 187 6.10 11.47 0.82
N GLY A 188 5.10 10.59 0.68
CA GLY A 188 5.24 9.18 0.38
C GLY A 188 6.13 8.87 -0.83
N TRP A 189 6.30 7.57 -1.02
CA TRP A 189 7.36 6.92 -1.80
C TRP A 189 7.45 7.36 -3.27
N GLU A 190 8.61 7.07 -3.87
CA GLU A 190 8.77 7.08 -5.32
C GLU A 190 7.77 6.10 -5.97
N ASN A 191 7.21 6.51 -7.10
CA ASN A 191 6.21 5.75 -7.87
C ASN A 191 4.97 5.43 -7.02
N MET A 192 4.43 6.43 -6.34
CA MET A 192 3.26 6.35 -5.48
C MET A 192 2.13 7.26 -5.97
N SER A 193 0.94 6.68 -5.99
CA SER A 193 -0.32 7.40 -6.13
C SER A 193 -1.09 7.37 -4.82
N VAL A 194 -1.66 8.51 -4.45
CA VAL A 194 -2.46 8.62 -3.23
C VAL A 194 -3.69 9.50 -3.38
N GLY A 195 -4.78 9.06 -2.75
CA GLY A 195 -6.01 9.82 -2.61
C GLY A 195 -6.37 10.01 -1.14
N LEU A 196 -6.59 11.26 -0.71
CA LEU A 196 -6.96 11.60 0.67
C LEU A 196 -7.83 12.88 0.73
N PRO A 197 -8.58 13.12 1.82
CA PRO A 197 -9.31 14.37 1.99
C PRO A 197 -8.37 15.56 2.12
N GLY A 198 -8.74 16.68 1.52
CA GLY A 198 -8.00 17.94 1.64
C GLY A 198 -8.81 19.12 1.11
N LYS A 199 -8.42 20.33 1.52
CA LYS A 199 -9.14 21.58 1.20
C LYS A 199 -8.37 22.52 0.29
N GLU A 200 -7.05 22.35 0.23
CA GLU A 200 -6.12 23.14 -0.56
C GLU A 200 -4.95 22.26 -0.95
N VAL A 201 -4.23 22.66 -2.00
CA VAL A 201 -2.99 21.97 -2.37
C VAL A 201 -1.92 22.24 -1.30
N PRO A 202 -1.28 21.19 -0.74
CA PRO A 202 -0.28 21.32 0.32
C PRO A 202 0.90 22.24 -0.02
N SER A 203 1.55 22.82 0.99
CA SER A 203 2.72 23.70 0.83
C SER A 203 3.95 23.04 0.23
N GLU A 204 4.01 21.70 0.28
CA GLU A 204 5.05 20.85 -0.28
C GLU A 204 5.15 20.97 -1.79
N PHE A 205 4.08 21.41 -2.46
CA PHE A 205 4.06 21.70 -3.89
C PHE A 205 4.56 23.12 -4.15
N THR A 206 5.74 23.24 -4.75
CA THR A 206 6.44 24.51 -4.99
C THR A 206 5.70 25.42 -5.95
N HIS A 207 5.05 24.84 -6.97
CA HIS A 207 4.26 25.58 -7.94
C HIS A 207 2.79 25.23 -7.75
N LYS A 208 1.93 26.23 -7.58
CA LYS A 208 0.48 26.08 -7.38
C LYS A 208 -0.29 27.03 -8.28
N ALA A 209 -1.42 26.56 -8.80
CA ALA A 209 -2.31 27.36 -9.64
C ALA A 209 -3.77 26.99 -9.38
N LYS A 210 -4.66 27.97 -9.52
CA LYS A 210 -6.10 27.71 -9.55
C LYS A 210 -6.49 27.10 -10.90
N GLY A 211 -7.42 26.16 -10.86
CA GLY A 211 -7.91 25.44 -12.03
C GLY A 211 -7.07 24.23 -12.35
N ASN A 212 -6.99 23.90 -13.64
CA ASN A 212 -6.48 22.64 -14.14
C ASN A 212 -5.16 22.76 -14.90
N SER A 213 -4.50 23.91 -14.90
CA SER A 213 -3.24 24.10 -15.61
C SER A 213 -2.30 25.03 -14.86
N ILE A 214 -1.00 24.75 -14.98
CA ILE A 214 0.08 25.54 -14.40
C ILE A 214 1.26 25.56 -15.38
N THR A 215 1.95 26.69 -15.46
CA THR A 215 3.17 26.83 -16.26
C THR A 215 4.34 27.05 -15.33
N ILE A 216 5.40 26.26 -15.49
CA ILE A 216 6.64 26.34 -14.72
C ILE A 216 7.74 26.84 -15.65
N SER A 217 8.41 27.92 -15.24
CA SER A 217 9.50 28.51 -16.00
C SER A 217 10.83 27.84 -15.69
N ILE A 218 11.69 27.70 -16.70
CA ILE A 218 12.96 26.95 -16.61
C ILE A 218 14.03 27.64 -15.80
N CYS A 219 13.90 28.96 -15.56
CA CYS A 219 14.83 29.67 -14.69
C CYS A 219 14.89 29.06 -13.27
N ASP A 220 13.95 28.18 -12.92
CA ASP A 220 13.91 27.45 -11.66
C ASP A 220 14.65 26.09 -11.69
N TRP A 221 14.95 25.49 -12.86
CA TRP A 221 15.59 24.15 -12.94
C TRP A 221 16.18 23.79 -14.32
N THR A 222 17.27 23.02 -14.35
CA THR A 222 17.73 22.30 -15.55
C THR A 222 17.11 20.90 -15.60
N PHE A 223 16.17 20.66 -16.52
CA PHE A 223 15.55 19.33 -16.67
C PHE A 223 16.53 18.31 -17.27
N SER A 224 16.67 17.17 -16.60
CA SER A 224 17.34 15.96 -17.09
C SER A 224 16.33 14.97 -17.67
N ALA A 225 16.80 14.01 -18.50
CA ALA A 225 15.95 12.93 -19.02
C ALA A 225 15.33 12.04 -17.92
N SER A 226 15.91 12.04 -16.72
CA SER A 226 15.48 11.35 -15.51
C SER A 226 14.62 12.21 -14.59
N SER A 227 14.37 13.47 -14.94
CA SER A 227 13.59 14.38 -14.10
C SER A 227 12.19 13.84 -13.86
N ARG A 228 11.76 13.91 -12.61
CA ARG A 228 10.44 13.48 -12.16
C ARG A 228 9.66 14.67 -11.65
N PHE A 229 8.35 14.51 -11.61
CA PHE A 229 7.49 15.47 -10.95
C PHE A 229 6.48 14.75 -10.08
N LYS A 230 6.05 15.43 -9.02
CA LYS A 230 4.91 15.05 -8.20
C LYS A 230 3.82 16.08 -8.44
N ALA A 231 2.63 15.64 -8.82
CA ALA A 231 1.47 16.51 -9.02
C ALA A 231 0.44 16.25 -7.91
N CYS A 232 -0.23 17.30 -7.47
CA CYS A 232 -1.37 17.24 -6.57
C CYS A 232 -2.55 17.99 -7.17
N LEU A 233 -3.70 17.33 -7.21
CA LEU A 233 -4.92 17.85 -7.78
C LEU A 233 -5.99 17.87 -6.72
N LEU A 234 -6.50 19.07 -6.44
CA LEU A 234 -7.66 19.28 -5.58
C LEU A 234 -8.92 19.19 -6.43
N PHE A 235 -9.80 18.26 -6.06
CA PHE A 235 -11.08 18.10 -6.69
C PHE A 235 -12.22 18.35 -5.71
N SER A 236 -13.29 18.97 -6.21
CA SER A 236 -14.59 18.96 -5.53
C SER A 236 -15.51 17.94 -6.18
N PRO A 237 -16.10 17.00 -5.43
CA PRO A 237 -17.09 16.09 -5.96
C PRO A 237 -18.32 16.84 -6.49
N PRO A 238 -18.77 16.60 -7.74
CA PRO A 238 -20.17 16.80 -8.06
C PRO A 238 -21.05 15.86 -7.22
N ALA A 239 -22.34 16.18 -7.07
CA ALA A 239 -23.28 15.29 -6.40
C ALA A 239 -23.21 13.87 -7.03
N LYS A 240 -22.88 12.85 -6.22
CA LYS A 240 -22.68 11.43 -6.62
C LYS A 240 -21.36 11.13 -7.36
N TRP A 241 -20.23 11.61 -6.83
CA TRP A 241 -18.91 11.32 -7.38
C TRP A 241 -18.28 10.02 -6.85
N PHE A 242 -17.87 9.13 -7.75
CA PHE A 242 -17.26 7.85 -7.40
C PHE A 242 -15.77 7.80 -7.83
N PRO A 243 -14.83 7.40 -6.94
CA PRO A 243 -13.40 7.44 -7.27
C PRO A 243 -13.00 6.58 -8.49
N HIS A 244 -13.66 5.45 -8.70
CA HIS A 244 -13.37 4.49 -9.80
C HIS A 244 -13.63 5.02 -11.21
N THR A 245 -14.35 6.13 -11.34
CA THR A 245 -14.63 6.76 -12.64
C THR A 245 -13.63 7.86 -12.98
N ILE A 246 -12.71 8.18 -12.06
CA ILE A 246 -11.72 9.23 -12.27
C ILE A 246 -10.62 8.70 -13.19
N ASN A 247 -10.49 9.36 -14.33
CA ASN A 247 -9.40 9.20 -15.28
C ASN A 247 -8.82 10.59 -15.53
N ILE A 248 -7.56 10.76 -15.16
CA ILE A 248 -6.85 12.03 -15.26
C ILE A 248 -5.83 11.89 -16.37
N VAL A 249 -5.85 12.84 -17.30
CA VAL A 249 -4.81 12.99 -18.30
C VAL A 249 -3.97 14.18 -17.91
N CYS A 250 -2.66 13.98 -17.79
CA CYS A 250 -1.70 15.05 -17.63
C CYS A 250 -0.98 15.27 -18.96
N ARG A 251 -1.13 16.44 -19.55
CA ARG A 251 -0.45 16.85 -20.77
C ARG A 251 0.64 17.83 -20.43
N LEU A 252 1.85 17.53 -20.89
CA LEU A 252 2.99 18.43 -20.78
C LEU A 252 3.19 19.10 -22.12
N ARG A 253 3.18 20.43 -22.13
CA ARG A 253 3.37 21.24 -23.33
C ARG A 253 4.53 22.21 -23.16
N SER A 254 5.33 22.40 -24.20
CA SER A 254 6.30 23.51 -24.27
C SER A 254 6.08 24.28 -25.56
N LYS A 255 6.03 25.61 -25.48
CA LYS A 255 5.67 26.49 -26.61
C LYS A 255 4.40 26.04 -27.35
N GLY A 256 3.43 25.46 -26.62
CA GLY A 256 2.18 24.92 -27.15
C GLY A 256 2.26 23.50 -27.75
N VAL A 257 3.46 22.96 -27.99
CA VAL A 257 3.68 21.61 -28.53
C VAL A 257 3.55 20.58 -27.41
N LEU A 258 2.78 19.50 -27.65
CA LEU A 258 2.65 18.39 -26.71
C LEU A 258 3.97 17.59 -26.67
N ILE A 259 4.60 17.55 -25.50
CA ILE A 259 5.85 16.79 -25.26
C ILE A 259 5.53 15.40 -24.69
N ASN A 260 4.59 15.34 -23.75
CA ASN A 260 4.25 14.10 -23.07
C ASN A 260 2.76 14.09 -22.69
N GLU A 261 2.15 12.91 -22.68
CA GLU A 261 0.78 12.69 -22.21
C GLU A 261 0.76 11.46 -21.30
N ILE A 262 0.39 11.69 -20.04
CA ILE A 262 0.41 10.69 -18.99
C ILE A 262 -1.03 10.38 -18.59
N LEU A 263 -1.37 9.09 -18.55
CA LEU A 263 -2.69 8.60 -18.16
C LEU A 263 -2.66 8.09 -16.73
N PHE A 264 -3.34 8.81 -15.84
CA PHE A 264 -3.41 8.46 -14.43
C PHE A 264 -4.80 7.91 -14.07
N TYR A 265 -4.81 6.70 -13.51
CA TYR A 265 -6.02 6.02 -13.06
C TYR A 265 -5.99 5.82 -11.54
N PRO A 266 -6.46 6.81 -10.75
CA PRO A 266 -6.44 6.73 -9.30
C PRO A 266 -7.25 5.57 -8.74
N ASN A 267 -8.02 4.82 -9.55
CA ASN A 267 -8.81 3.67 -9.08
C ASN A 267 -8.93 2.49 -10.09
N LYS A 268 -8.03 2.35 -11.08
CA LYS A 268 -7.98 1.12 -11.91
C LYS A 268 -7.76 -0.07 -10.98
N ARG A 269 -8.77 -0.93 -10.84
CA ARG A 269 -8.70 -2.15 -10.04
C ARG A 269 -7.90 -3.18 -10.83
N PRO A 270 -6.84 -3.79 -10.27
CA PRO A 270 -6.30 -5.02 -10.83
C PRO A 270 -7.30 -6.15 -10.55
N TRP A 271 -8.30 -6.28 -11.43
CA TRP A 271 -9.18 -7.45 -11.58
C TRP A 271 -9.82 -7.99 -10.28
N TYR A 272 -10.93 -7.40 -9.80
CA TYR A 272 -11.79 -8.08 -8.81
C TYR A 272 -13.27 -7.65 -8.82
N ASN A 273 -14.14 -8.67 -8.73
CA ASN A 273 -15.58 -8.61 -8.50
C ASN A 273 -15.88 -8.33 -7.02
N SER A 274 -15.53 -7.14 -6.52
CA SER A 274 -16.15 -6.68 -5.27
C SER A 274 -17.55 -6.18 -5.63
N THR A 275 -18.57 -6.91 -5.16
CA THR A 275 -20.00 -6.56 -5.27
C THR A 275 -20.36 -5.29 -4.50
N LYS A 276 -19.41 -4.66 -3.80
CA LYS A 276 -19.63 -3.41 -3.07
C LYS A 276 -19.35 -2.20 -3.95
N ILE A 277 -20.39 -1.38 -4.08
CA ILE A 277 -20.36 -0.06 -4.70
C ILE A 277 -19.30 0.79 -3.96
N PRO A 278 -18.34 1.41 -4.65
CA PRO A 278 -17.39 2.32 -4.02
C PRO A 278 -18.11 3.43 -3.27
N SER A 279 -17.59 3.83 -2.12
CA SER A 279 -18.09 4.98 -1.39
C SER A 279 -18.00 6.23 -2.27
N GLN A 280 -19.05 7.04 -2.20
CA GLN A 280 -19.06 8.36 -2.81
C GLN A 280 -18.05 9.25 -2.07
N LEU A 281 -17.35 10.12 -2.79
CA LEU A 281 -16.58 11.20 -2.15
C LEU A 281 -17.56 12.24 -1.61
N LEU A 282 -17.52 12.48 -0.29
CA LEU A 282 -18.46 13.40 0.36
C LEU A 282 -17.92 14.83 0.49
N THR A 283 -16.60 15.01 0.33
CA THR A 283 -15.91 16.30 0.45
C THR A 283 -14.86 16.43 -0.64
N ASP A 284 -14.19 17.57 -0.66
CA ASP A 284 -13.01 17.77 -1.48
C ASP A 284 -11.90 16.77 -1.12
N HIS A 285 -11.19 16.32 -2.14
CA HIS A 285 -10.13 15.33 -2.03
C HIS A 285 -8.93 15.75 -2.88
N LEU A 286 -7.75 15.43 -2.36
CA LEU A 286 -6.48 15.53 -3.05
C LEU A 286 -6.15 14.21 -3.72
N PHE A 287 -5.75 14.29 -4.97
CA PHE A 287 -5.16 13.19 -5.72
C PHE A 287 -3.73 13.56 -6.05
N ILE A 288 -2.79 12.78 -5.51
CA ILE A 288 -1.36 12.96 -5.72
C ILE A 288 -0.81 11.77 -6.49
N PHE A 289 0.07 12.04 -7.44
CA PHE A 289 0.83 11.03 -8.16
C PHE A 289 2.19 11.59 -8.55
N ASP A 290 3.17 10.73 -8.71
CA ASP A 290 4.49 11.08 -9.22
C ASP A 290 4.84 10.27 -10.46
N GLU A 291 5.45 10.93 -11.43
CA GLU A 291 5.73 10.36 -12.74
C GLU A 291 7.01 10.93 -13.32
N ASN A 292 7.54 10.22 -14.32
CA ASN A 292 8.66 10.73 -15.11
C ASN A 292 8.18 11.84 -16.05
N LEU A 293 8.96 12.91 -16.12
CA LEU A 293 8.62 14.08 -16.95
C LEU A 293 8.72 13.73 -18.45
N PHE A 294 9.67 12.87 -18.79
CA PHE A 294 9.88 12.32 -20.14
C PHE A 294 9.66 10.80 -20.12
N GLY A 295 8.81 10.27 -21.02
CA GLY A 295 8.51 8.82 -21.07
C GLY A 295 9.70 7.98 -21.53
N PHE A 296 9.72 6.69 -21.17
CA PHE A 296 10.81 5.73 -21.42
C PHE A 296 11.12 5.41 -22.90
N GLY A 297 10.42 6.01 -23.87
CA GLY A 297 10.62 5.76 -25.31
C GLY A 297 10.96 6.99 -26.15
N GLY A 298 11.19 8.15 -25.53
CA GLY A 298 11.36 9.43 -26.22
C GLY A 298 12.77 9.98 -26.12
N GLY A 299 13.78 9.20 -26.55
CA GLY A 299 15.17 9.65 -26.68
C GLY A 299 15.35 10.66 -27.82
N ARG A 300 14.65 11.78 -27.79
CA ARG A 300 15.20 13.02 -28.35
C ARG A 300 15.46 13.90 -27.15
N GLY A 301 16.72 14.27 -26.95
CA GLY A 301 17.08 15.36 -26.05
C GLY A 301 16.29 16.59 -26.46
N LEU A 302 15.13 16.77 -25.85
CA LEU A 302 14.48 18.05 -25.78
C LEU A 302 15.26 18.76 -24.69
N GLU A 303 16.28 19.52 -25.09
CA GLU A 303 16.66 20.70 -24.31
C GLU A 303 15.40 21.55 -24.24
N VAL A 304 14.65 21.37 -23.15
CA VAL A 304 13.47 22.18 -22.90
C VAL A 304 14.02 23.51 -22.39
N ASP A 305 14.39 24.37 -23.33
CA ASP A 305 14.79 25.78 -23.09
C ASP A 305 13.57 26.71 -23.02
N SER A 306 12.36 26.15 -22.87
CA SER A 306 11.13 26.93 -22.78
C SER A 306 10.10 26.38 -21.82
N ASP A 307 9.43 27.27 -21.10
CA ASP A 307 8.49 26.97 -20.02
C ASP A 307 7.58 25.76 -20.30
N ILE A 308 7.41 24.93 -19.27
CA ILE A 308 6.60 23.72 -19.34
C ILE A 308 5.24 24.00 -18.73
N GLN A 309 4.21 23.89 -19.55
CA GLN A 309 2.84 23.90 -19.12
C GLN A 309 2.38 22.47 -18.80
N PHE A 310 1.90 22.29 -17.58
CA PHE A 310 1.15 21.12 -17.15
C PHE A 310 -0.33 21.42 -17.30
N GLU A 311 -1.04 20.59 -18.06
CA GLU A 311 -2.49 20.66 -18.27
C GLU A 311 -3.12 19.34 -17.79
N PHE A 312 -3.97 19.44 -16.78
CA PHE A 312 -4.67 18.32 -16.17
C PHE A 312 -6.11 18.25 -16.68
N ILE A 313 -6.55 17.09 -17.12
CA ILE A 313 -7.88 16.89 -17.70
C ILE A 313 -8.55 15.71 -17.00
N CYS A 314 -9.67 15.96 -16.35
CA CYS A 314 -10.52 14.90 -15.82
C CYS A 314 -11.58 14.51 -16.86
N LYS A 315 -11.56 13.26 -17.33
CA LYS A 315 -12.48 12.79 -18.39
C LYS A 315 -13.92 12.52 -17.91
N TYR A 316 -14.23 12.69 -16.62
CA TYR A 316 -15.54 12.32 -16.05
C TYR A 316 -16.37 13.53 -15.59
N GLN A 317 -17.64 13.58 -16.04
CA GLN A 317 -18.74 14.43 -15.54
C GLN A 317 -18.38 15.89 -15.18
N ASN A 318 -17.73 16.64 -16.07
CA ASN A 318 -17.37 18.06 -15.82
C ASN A 318 -16.67 18.30 -14.46
N SER A 319 -15.99 17.29 -13.90
CA SER A 319 -15.37 17.37 -12.58
C SER A 319 -14.31 18.47 -12.62
N LYS A 320 -14.54 19.53 -11.85
CA LYS A 320 -13.69 20.71 -11.87
C LYS A 320 -12.49 20.47 -10.95
N ILE A 321 -11.30 20.41 -11.54
CA ILE A 321 -10.06 20.58 -10.78
C ILE A 321 -10.08 22.03 -10.28
N ILE A 322 -10.12 22.19 -8.96
CA ILE A 322 -10.23 23.51 -8.33
C ILE A 322 -8.85 24.16 -8.28
N GLU A 323 -7.84 23.36 -7.98
CA GLU A 323 -6.47 23.77 -7.78
C GLU A 323 -5.55 22.62 -8.17
N CYS A 324 -4.42 22.95 -8.76
CA CYS A 324 -3.35 22.02 -9.03
C CYS A 324 -2.04 22.54 -8.46
N GLY A 325 -1.16 21.62 -8.05
CA GLY A 325 0.21 21.92 -7.74
C GLY A 325 1.16 20.88 -8.30
N VAL A 326 2.38 21.32 -8.56
CA VAL A 326 3.45 20.53 -9.11
C VAL A 326 4.71 20.81 -8.32
N GLN A 327 5.41 19.74 -7.97
CA GLN A 327 6.74 19.76 -7.39
C GLN A 327 7.67 19.01 -8.34
N ILE A 328 8.73 19.68 -8.79
CA ILE A 328 9.79 19.02 -9.56
C ILE A 328 10.71 18.29 -8.58
N LEU A 329 11.04 17.04 -8.89
CA LEU A 329 11.94 16.22 -8.10
C LEU A 329 13.28 16.18 -8.86
N GLY A 330 14.30 16.83 -8.29
CA GLY A 330 15.66 16.78 -8.83
C GLY A 330 16.28 15.39 -8.70
N GLU A 331 17.31 15.10 -9.50
CA GLU A 331 18.20 13.99 -9.19
C GLU A 331 18.83 14.27 -7.82
N GLU A 332 18.56 13.41 -6.85
CA GLU A 332 19.34 13.37 -5.62
C GLU A 332 20.79 13.04 -5.99
N GLY A 333 21.61 14.07 -6.16
CA GLY A 333 23.04 13.91 -5.94
C GLY A 333 23.22 13.41 -4.53
N GLU A 334 23.87 12.26 -4.37
CA GLU A 334 24.24 11.67 -3.08
C GLU A 334 24.70 12.75 -2.09
N SER A 335 23.84 13.18 -1.17
CA SER A 335 24.27 13.92 0.00
C SER A 335 23.21 13.91 1.10
N SER A 336 23.62 13.29 2.21
CA SER A 336 23.07 13.33 3.56
C SER A 336 21.68 12.74 3.78
N SER A 337 21.71 11.45 4.10
CA SER A 337 20.95 10.92 5.23
C SER A 337 20.80 11.97 6.34
N SER A 338 19.58 12.43 6.62
CA SER A 338 19.23 12.92 7.96
C SER A 338 19.05 11.71 8.87
N SER A 339 20.17 11.00 9.10
CA SER A 339 20.35 10.24 10.33
C SER A 339 20.28 11.26 11.46
N SER A 340 19.17 11.30 12.18
CA SER A 340 19.16 11.89 13.51
C SER A 340 19.96 10.97 14.42
N GLU A 341 21.29 11.08 14.33
CA GLU A 341 22.19 10.67 15.40
C GLU A 341 21.83 11.51 16.62
N TRP A 342 21.06 10.91 17.54
CA TRP A 342 20.98 11.40 18.90
C TRP A 342 22.37 11.30 19.49
N LYS A 343 23.08 12.44 19.53
CA LYS A 343 24.29 12.59 20.33
C LYS A 343 23.89 12.49 21.79
N GLU A 344 24.26 11.38 22.43
CA GLU A 344 24.43 11.35 23.88
C GLU A 344 25.45 12.44 24.24
N GLN A 345 24.98 13.48 24.95
CA GLN A 345 25.85 14.39 25.65
C GLN A 345 26.26 13.73 26.97
N SER A 346 27.50 13.24 27.00
CA SER A 346 28.27 13.10 28.23
C SER A 346 28.88 14.45 28.58
N ASP A 347 28.61 14.95 29.78
CA ASP A 347 29.63 15.41 30.74
C ASP A 347 28.97 15.93 32.02
N GLY A 348 29.47 15.44 33.16
CA GLY A 348 29.05 15.85 34.50
C GLY A 348 29.29 14.77 35.55
N ALA A 349 30.54 14.56 35.91
CA ALA A 349 30.97 13.65 36.98
C ALA A 349 30.66 14.18 38.40
N VAL A 350 30.86 13.27 39.36
CA VAL A 350 30.92 13.42 40.84
C VAL A 350 29.54 13.20 41.50
N GLU A 351 29.30 12.20 42.36
CA GLU A 351 30.15 11.66 43.43
C GLU A 351 29.81 10.19 43.78
N ALA A 352 30.76 9.50 44.39
CA ALA A 352 30.74 8.08 44.70
C ALA A 352 29.97 7.74 45.99
N SER A 353 29.28 6.60 46.01
CA SER A 353 29.22 5.76 47.21
C SER A 353 29.15 4.28 46.83
N LYS A 354 30.10 3.53 47.39
CA LYS A 354 30.27 2.08 47.28
C LYS A 354 29.04 1.35 47.84
N ASP A 355 28.65 0.26 47.21
CA ASP A 355 28.55 -1.02 47.93
C ASP A 355 28.61 -2.19 46.95
N GLU A 356 29.54 -3.10 47.26
CA GLU A 356 29.73 -4.38 46.61
C GLU A 356 28.61 -5.34 47.03
N ASN A 357 28.06 -6.10 46.09
CA ASN A 357 27.84 -7.52 46.35
C ASN A 357 27.79 -8.34 45.05
N LEU A 358 28.73 -9.28 45.00
CA LEU A 358 28.98 -10.27 43.98
C LEU A 358 27.90 -11.34 43.96
N VAL A 359 27.32 -11.64 42.78
CA VAL A 359 26.97 -13.03 42.41
C VAL A 359 27.27 -13.25 40.91
N LYS A 360 28.30 -14.07 40.67
CA LYS A 360 28.68 -14.82 39.46
C LYS A 360 27.53 -15.76 39.04
N THR A 361 27.25 -16.20 37.82
CA THR A 361 27.94 -16.36 36.53
C THR A 361 26.95 -17.06 35.58
N SER A 362 26.93 -16.75 34.28
CA SER A 362 27.15 -17.73 33.20
C SER A 362 27.14 -17.06 31.83
N LYS A 363 28.23 -17.22 31.08
CA LYS A 363 28.41 -16.85 29.68
C LYS A 363 27.74 -17.90 28.79
N HIS A 364 27.19 -17.52 27.63
CA HIS A 364 27.66 -18.09 26.36
C HIS A 364 27.23 -17.28 25.14
N THR A 365 28.16 -17.27 24.20
CA THR A 365 28.32 -16.53 22.96
C THR A 365 27.55 -17.11 21.78
N GLY A 366 27.06 -16.23 20.90
CA GLY A 366 27.17 -16.31 19.43
C GLY A 366 26.65 -17.54 18.67
N TRP A 367 25.64 -17.33 17.81
CA TRP A 367 25.48 -18.16 16.61
C TRP A 367 24.90 -17.36 15.43
N ARG A 368 25.79 -16.72 14.66
CA ARG A 368 25.58 -16.44 13.22
C ARG A 368 26.55 -17.32 12.46
N ARG A 369 26.03 -18.31 11.73
CA ARG A 369 26.60 -19.04 10.55
C ARG A 369 26.13 -20.50 10.58
N GLY A 370 25.32 -20.87 9.58
CA GLY A 370 25.08 -22.28 9.30
C GLY A 370 23.76 -22.58 8.59
N LEU A 371 23.58 -22.14 7.34
CA LEU A 371 22.56 -22.75 6.45
C LEU A 371 22.93 -22.76 4.95
N LYS A 372 24.21 -22.57 4.61
CA LYS A 372 24.75 -22.94 3.27
C LYS A 372 25.40 -24.32 3.33
N LYS A 373 24.61 -25.38 3.51
CA LYS A 373 25.04 -26.79 3.29
C LYS A 373 23.85 -27.76 3.27
N LEU A 374 22.96 -27.63 2.28
CA LEU A 374 21.92 -28.66 2.02
C LEU A 374 21.63 -28.92 0.54
N VAL A 375 22.45 -28.39 -0.39
CA VAL A 375 22.28 -28.62 -1.85
C VAL A 375 23.27 -29.65 -2.42
N LEU A 376 24.08 -30.33 -1.59
CA LEU A 376 25.10 -31.28 -2.08
C LEU A 376 24.99 -32.73 -1.56
N MET A 377 23.81 -33.17 -1.11
CA MET A 377 23.56 -34.58 -0.73
C MET A 377 22.35 -35.23 -1.41
N LYS A 378 22.09 -34.92 -2.69
CA LYS A 378 21.11 -35.67 -3.52
C LYS A 378 21.65 -36.18 -4.85
N LYS A 379 22.99 -36.27 -5.03
CA LYS A 379 23.60 -36.78 -6.27
C LYS A 379 24.63 -37.92 -6.09
N LYS A 380 24.57 -38.66 -4.97
CA LYS A 380 25.27 -39.94 -4.79
C LYS A 380 24.33 -40.97 -4.17
N ASN A 381 23.45 -41.54 -4.99
CA ASN A 381 22.80 -42.84 -4.74
C ASN A 381 22.18 -43.38 -6.05
N LYS A 382 23.02 -43.45 -7.08
CA LYS A 382 22.81 -44.31 -8.25
C LYS A 382 24.19 -44.82 -8.63
N ASN A 383 24.56 -45.97 -8.07
CA ASN A 383 25.44 -47.01 -8.64
C ASN A 383 25.91 -47.95 -7.52
N LYS A 384 25.84 -49.26 -7.80
CA LYS A 384 26.13 -50.46 -6.97
C LYS A 384 24.91 -50.90 -6.13
N THR A 385 24.36 -52.09 -6.28
CA THR A 385 24.84 -53.44 -6.66
C THR A 385 23.79 -54.14 -7.53
N GLU A 386 24.18 -54.77 -8.64
CA GLU A 386 24.39 -56.24 -8.79
C GLU A 386 23.15 -57.08 -8.51
#